data_AF-H2ZLS6-F1
#
_entry.id   AF-H2ZLS6-F1
#
_cell.length_a   1.000
_cell.length_b   1.000
_cell.length_c   1.000
_cell.angle_alpha   90.00
_cell.angle_beta   90.00
_cell.angle_gamma   90.00
#
_symmetry.space_group_name_H-M   'P 1'
#
loop_
_entity.id
_entity.type
_entity.pdbx_description
1 polymer ?
#
loop_
_entity_poly.entity_id
_entity_poly.type
_entity_poly.pdbx_seq_one_letter_code
_entity_poly.pdbx_strand_id
1 'polypeptide(L)'
;MSKLLFVLSCGVLLRAWLLQLKDLTTWISKRPEISTPQTSWNRLIEGFTISKYSSNVHEGDSYHGSTLLSSLLLHLHTMSPIVIPFIFIVCDVVATLALYNFAKTFLRKELEDQNNHKEMLATGVDSILLKNHHVNNVPMLIATVYILNPFTIVTCVSQSSVAFNNLFLALFTSQLVAGNILTTTLFLALATYETFYPIQLITVAVLCMHKYKETSGALIKTLVCFTMWMVVLFGVSYLQEGALDSIFAH
;
A
#
# COMPACT_ATOMS: atom_id res chain seq x y z
N MET A 1 23.14 2.93 3.83
CA MET A 1 22.20 3.94 4.35
C MET A 1 22.24 5.24 3.55
N SER A 2 23.41 5.88 3.39
CA SER A 2 23.55 7.16 2.64
C SER A 2 22.91 7.14 1.23
N LYS A 3 23.16 6.10 0.43
CA LYS A 3 22.54 5.97 -0.92
C LYS A 3 21.01 5.92 -0.88
N LEU A 4 20.43 5.18 0.06
CA LEU A 4 18.97 5.07 0.21
C LEU A 4 18.37 6.41 0.60
N LEU A 5 18.97 7.10 1.57
CA LEU A 5 18.53 8.45 1.97
C LEU A 5 18.59 9.42 0.78
N PHE A 6 19.65 9.38 -0.02
CA PHE A 6 19.75 10.20 -1.23
C PHE A 6 18.58 9.94 -2.20
N VAL A 7 18.26 8.67 -2.49
CA VAL A 7 17.14 8.31 -3.37
C VAL A 7 15.79 8.75 -2.81
N LEU A 8 15.58 8.56 -1.50
CA LEU A 8 14.37 9.03 -0.83
C LEU A 8 14.24 10.56 -0.92
N SER A 9 15.32 11.28 -0.63
CA SER A 9 15.35 12.74 -0.73
C SER A 9 15.06 13.22 -2.15
N CYS A 10 15.65 12.61 -3.19
CA CYS A 10 15.35 12.94 -4.57
C CYS A 10 13.86 12.75 -4.91
N GLY A 11 13.27 11.61 -4.51
CA GLY A 11 11.87 11.32 -4.76
C GLY A 11 10.90 12.26 -4.03
N VAL A 12 11.24 12.64 -2.80
CA VAL A 12 10.50 13.62 -1.98
C VAL A 12 10.58 15.02 -2.58
N LEU A 13 11.80 15.48 -2.92
CA LEU A 13 12.01 16.80 -3.52
C LEU A 13 11.30 16.93 -4.87
N LEU A 14 11.32 15.87 -5.69
CA LEU A 14 10.61 15.85 -6.97
C LEU A 14 9.10 16.02 -6.76
N ARG A 15 8.49 15.27 -5.84
CA ARG A 15 7.05 15.40 -5.51
C ARG A 15 6.73 16.79 -4.96
N ALA A 16 7.54 17.27 -4.02
CA ALA A 16 7.36 18.59 -3.43
C ALA A 16 7.45 19.71 -4.47
N TRP A 17 8.37 19.60 -5.43
CA TRP A 17 8.50 20.55 -6.54
C TRP A 17 7.30 20.47 -7.49
N LEU A 18 6.86 19.27 -7.90
CA LEU A 18 5.70 19.11 -8.78
C LEU A 18 4.40 19.62 -8.14
N LEU A 19 4.22 19.47 -6.83
CA LEU A 19 3.07 19.98 -6.09
C LEU A 19 2.97 21.52 -6.10
N GLN A 20 4.07 22.24 -6.36
CA GLN A 20 4.05 23.69 -6.52
C GLN A 20 3.46 24.12 -7.88
N LEU A 21 3.45 23.24 -8.88
CA LEU A 21 2.93 23.50 -10.23
C LEU A 21 1.41 23.27 -10.28
N LYS A 22 0.63 24.24 -9.79
CA LYS A 22 -0.83 24.12 -9.64
C LYS A 22 -1.58 23.77 -10.94
N ASP A 23 -1.15 24.32 -12.07
CA ASP A 23 -1.79 24.01 -13.37
C ASP A 23 -1.59 22.54 -13.76
N LEU A 24 -0.39 22.01 -13.48
CA LEU A 24 -0.08 20.60 -13.70
C LEU A 24 -0.88 19.71 -12.76
N THR A 25 -0.90 20.01 -11.45
CA THR A 25 -1.60 19.17 -10.47
C THR A 25 -3.10 19.12 -10.74
N THR A 26 -3.72 20.26 -11.08
CA THR A 26 -5.13 20.33 -11.43
C THR A 26 -5.44 19.58 -12.73
N TRP A 27 -4.58 19.70 -13.76
CA TRP A 27 -4.73 18.96 -15.01
C TRP A 27 -4.62 17.45 -14.82
N ILE A 28 -3.64 16.99 -14.02
CA ILE A 28 -3.45 15.57 -13.69
C ILE A 28 -4.64 15.04 -12.88
N SER A 29 -5.13 15.78 -11.90
CA SER A 29 -6.23 15.33 -11.01
C SER A 29 -7.56 15.07 -11.73
N LYS A 30 -7.74 15.62 -12.93
CA LYS A 30 -8.94 15.45 -13.77
C LYS A 30 -8.85 14.25 -14.72
N ARG A 31 -7.71 13.57 -14.77
CA ARG A 31 -7.49 12.43 -15.67
C ARG A 31 -8.10 11.17 -15.07
N PRO A 32 -9.09 10.53 -15.73
CA PRO A 32 -9.75 9.34 -15.22
C PRO A 32 -8.80 8.15 -15.09
N GLU A 33 -7.69 8.13 -15.84
CA GLU A 33 -6.66 7.09 -15.76
C GLU A 33 -5.87 7.13 -14.44
N ILE A 34 -5.94 8.24 -13.71
CA ILE A 34 -5.13 8.51 -12.50
C ILE A 34 -6.03 8.64 -11.27
N SER A 35 -7.22 9.21 -11.46
CA SER A 35 -8.14 9.61 -10.42
C SER A 35 -9.55 9.19 -10.84
N THR A 36 -10.01 8.06 -10.31
CA THR A 36 -11.36 7.53 -10.58
C THR A 36 -12.35 8.05 -9.54
N PRO A 37 -13.67 7.88 -9.72
CA PRO A 37 -14.65 8.24 -8.69
C PRO A 37 -14.36 7.62 -7.31
N GLN A 38 -13.71 6.46 -7.30
CA GLN A 38 -13.34 5.75 -6.08
C GLN A 38 -12.08 6.32 -5.40
N THR A 39 -11.13 6.84 -6.19
CA THR A 39 -9.80 7.21 -5.67
C THR A 39 -9.51 8.71 -5.66
N SER A 40 -10.43 9.53 -6.20
CA SER A 40 -10.22 10.95 -6.41
C SER A 40 -10.39 11.79 -5.15
N TRP A 41 -9.38 12.61 -4.84
CA TRP A 41 -9.46 13.65 -3.82
C TRP A 41 -10.59 14.65 -4.06
N ASN A 42 -10.77 15.09 -5.31
CA ASN A 42 -11.77 16.10 -5.65
C ASN A 42 -13.19 15.55 -5.42
N ARG A 43 -13.41 14.28 -5.75
CA ARG A 43 -14.70 13.59 -5.49
C ARG A 43 -14.95 13.40 -4.01
N LEU A 44 -13.91 13.08 -3.23
CA LEU A 44 -14.02 13.01 -1.78
C LEU A 44 -14.44 14.36 -1.17
N ILE A 45 -13.84 15.47 -1.61
CA ILE A 45 -14.22 16.81 -1.12
C ILE A 45 -15.63 17.21 -1.57
N GLU A 46 -16.02 16.85 -2.79
CA GLU A 46 -17.39 17.05 -3.31
C GLU A 46 -18.41 16.29 -2.46
N GLY A 47 -18.21 14.99 -2.25
CA GLY A 47 -19.05 14.14 -1.41
C GLY A 47 -19.12 14.64 0.04
N PHE A 48 -17.99 15.07 0.61
CA PHE A 48 -17.99 15.68 1.94
C PHE A 48 -18.79 16.98 2.00
N THR A 49 -18.72 17.81 0.97
CA THR A 49 -19.48 19.07 0.90
C THR A 49 -20.98 18.79 0.85
N ILE A 50 -21.40 17.75 0.12
CA ILE A 50 -22.80 17.29 0.06
C ILE A 50 -23.24 16.72 1.41
N SER A 51 -22.39 15.91 2.05
CA SER A 51 -22.68 15.25 3.34
C SER A 51 -23.01 16.24 4.46
N LYS A 52 -22.55 17.49 4.39
CA LYS A 52 -22.92 18.54 5.36
C LYS A 52 -24.41 18.82 5.41
N TYR A 53 -25.13 18.52 4.33
CA TYR A 53 -26.58 18.74 4.24
C TYR A 53 -27.39 17.46 4.40
N SER A 54 -26.80 16.31 4.07
CA SER A 54 -27.52 15.05 3.95
C SER A 54 -27.07 13.96 4.95
N SER A 55 -26.03 14.24 5.73
CA SER A 55 -25.39 13.35 6.71
C SER A 55 -24.73 12.09 6.12
N ASN A 56 -24.62 11.98 4.79
CA ASN A 56 -24.00 10.84 4.11
C ASN A 56 -23.04 11.31 3.00
N VAL A 57 -21.78 10.81 3.01
CA VAL A 57 -20.72 11.16 2.04
C VAL A 57 -20.92 10.46 0.69
N HIS A 58 -21.61 9.32 0.69
CA HIS A 58 -21.92 8.53 -0.51
C HIS A 58 -23.21 8.97 -1.21
N GLU A 59 -23.90 9.98 -0.67
CA GLU A 59 -25.17 10.43 -1.22
C GLU A 59 -25.00 11.13 -2.58
N GLY A 60 -25.91 10.84 -3.50
CA GLY A 60 -25.90 11.43 -4.84
C GLY A 60 -24.76 10.92 -5.74
N ASP A 61 -24.30 9.67 -5.56
CA ASP A 61 -23.31 9.01 -6.43
C ASP A 61 -21.96 9.76 -6.53
N SER A 62 -21.65 10.55 -5.50
CA SER A 62 -20.57 11.54 -5.56
C SER A 62 -19.19 10.93 -5.24
N TYR A 63 -19.14 9.92 -4.37
CA TYR A 63 -17.91 9.25 -3.95
C TYR A 63 -18.15 7.78 -3.58
N HIS A 64 -17.25 6.88 -4.03
CA HIS A 64 -17.35 5.42 -3.82
C HIS A 64 -16.11 4.81 -3.14
N GLY A 65 -15.23 5.63 -2.58
CA GLY A 65 -14.04 5.12 -1.88
C GLY A 65 -14.35 4.66 -0.46
N SER A 66 -13.33 4.16 0.25
CA SER A 66 -13.53 3.59 1.57
C SER A 66 -13.97 4.64 2.60
N THR A 67 -14.97 4.32 3.43
CA THR A 67 -15.44 5.16 4.53
C THR A 67 -14.33 5.53 5.52
N LEU A 68 -13.50 4.56 5.93
CA LEU A 68 -12.50 4.83 6.96
C LEU A 68 -11.38 5.74 6.47
N LEU A 69 -10.87 5.51 5.25
CA LEU A 69 -9.81 6.36 4.71
C LEU A 69 -10.33 7.75 4.36
N SER A 70 -11.53 7.84 3.78
CA SER A 70 -12.19 9.12 3.51
C SER A 70 -12.40 9.92 4.79
N SER A 71 -12.96 9.31 5.83
CA SER A 71 -13.14 9.92 7.15
C SER A 71 -11.82 10.42 7.76
N LEU A 72 -10.78 9.59 7.74
CA LEU A 72 -9.44 9.96 8.20
C LEU A 72 -8.87 11.16 7.43
N LEU A 73 -8.95 11.11 6.11
CA LEU A 73 -8.43 12.15 5.23
C LEU A 73 -9.21 13.47 5.37
N LEU A 74 -10.52 13.42 5.51
CA LEU A 74 -11.36 14.59 5.76
C LEU A 74 -11.06 15.19 7.13
N HIS A 75 -10.91 14.37 8.17
CA HIS A 75 -10.48 14.84 9.48
C HIS A 75 -9.15 15.58 9.39
N LEU A 76 -8.15 15.01 8.72
CA LEU A 76 -6.85 15.64 8.52
C LEU A 76 -6.94 16.94 7.70
N HIS A 77 -7.81 16.97 6.68
CA HIS A 77 -8.07 18.17 5.89
C HIS A 77 -8.67 19.30 6.73
N THR A 78 -9.62 18.99 7.61
CA THR A 78 -10.24 19.98 8.51
C THR A 78 -9.25 20.55 9.52
N MET A 79 -8.26 19.76 9.95
CA MET A 79 -7.18 20.25 10.81
C MET A 79 -6.22 21.17 10.04
N SER A 80 -5.79 20.76 8.84
CA SER A 80 -4.99 21.58 7.96
C SER A 80 -4.97 21.06 6.52
N PRO A 81 -5.44 21.83 5.53
CA PRO A 81 -5.39 21.41 4.12
C PRO A 81 -3.97 21.16 3.60
N ILE A 82 -2.97 21.81 4.20
CA ILE A 82 -1.56 21.69 3.83
C ILE A 82 -1.03 20.28 4.14
N VAL A 83 -1.57 19.61 5.16
CA VAL A 83 -1.11 18.28 5.61
C VAL A 83 -1.41 17.18 4.59
N ILE A 84 -2.46 17.36 3.77
CA ILE A 84 -2.90 16.36 2.78
C ILE A 84 -1.78 15.98 1.80
N PRO A 85 -1.18 16.90 1.02
CA PRO A 85 -0.07 16.57 0.13
C PRO A 85 1.11 15.88 0.85
N PHE A 86 1.42 16.27 2.10
CA PHE A 86 2.50 15.66 2.87
C PHE A 86 2.22 14.20 3.20
N ILE A 87 0.97 13.85 3.55
CA ILE A 87 0.60 12.46 3.83
C ILE A 87 0.83 11.58 2.61
N PHE A 88 0.46 12.03 1.41
CA PHE A 88 0.68 11.25 0.19
C PHE A 88 2.18 11.01 -0.08
N ILE A 89 3.04 12.00 0.17
CA ILE A 89 4.50 11.83 0.09
C ILE A 89 4.99 10.82 1.13
N VAL A 90 4.49 10.91 2.37
CA VAL A 90 4.84 9.98 3.44
C VAL A 90 4.43 8.55 3.08
N CYS A 91 3.23 8.34 2.51
CA CYS A 91 2.78 7.04 2.05
C CYS A 91 3.76 6.44 1.04
N ASP A 92 4.19 7.21 0.02
CA ASP A 92 5.15 6.75 -0.98
C ASP A 92 6.52 6.44 -0.37
N VAL A 93 7.01 7.25 0.58
CA VAL A 93 8.28 7.01 1.28
C VAL A 93 8.21 5.73 2.11
N VAL A 94 7.13 5.54 2.88
CA VAL A 94 6.96 4.33 3.71
C VAL A 94 6.78 3.09 2.83
N ALA A 95 6.05 3.19 1.72
CA ALA A 95 5.93 2.11 0.74
C ALA A 95 7.30 1.74 0.15
N THR A 96 8.10 2.74 -0.23
CA THR A 96 9.48 2.54 -0.72
C THR A 96 10.35 1.81 0.31
N LEU A 97 10.30 2.23 1.58
CA LEU A 97 11.03 1.60 2.67
C LEU A 97 10.55 0.16 2.93
N ALA A 98 9.25 -0.08 2.86
CA ALA A 98 8.66 -1.41 3.02
C ALA A 98 9.14 -2.37 1.92
N LEU A 99 9.12 -1.93 0.65
CA LEU A 99 9.62 -2.71 -0.49
C LEU A 99 11.14 -2.94 -0.45
N TYR A 100 11.92 -1.93 -0.02
CA TYR A 100 13.35 -2.09 0.23
C TYR A 100 13.60 -3.20 1.27
N ASN A 101 12.88 -3.15 2.40
CA ASN A 101 13.02 -4.14 3.47
C ASN A 101 12.53 -5.53 3.05
N PHE A 102 11.43 -5.60 2.29
CA PHE A 102 10.93 -6.82 1.67
C PHE A 102 12.03 -7.48 0.85
N ALA A 103 12.55 -6.77 -0.16
CA ALA A 103 13.55 -7.31 -1.08
C ALA A 103 14.82 -7.76 -0.36
N LYS A 104 15.29 -6.95 0.60
CA LYS A 104 16.49 -7.26 1.38
C LYS A 104 16.31 -8.52 2.23
N THR A 105 15.16 -8.68 2.87
CA THR A 105 14.86 -9.84 3.72
C THR A 105 14.64 -11.08 2.86
N PHE A 106 13.90 -10.95 1.76
CA PHE A 106 13.63 -12.03 0.82
C PHE A 106 14.93 -12.59 0.23
N LEU A 107 15.78 -11.72 -0.32
CA LEU A 107 17.05 -12.14 -0.92
C LEU A 107 18.02 -12.76 0.08
N ARG A 108 18.01 -12.31 1.35
CA ARG A 108 18.82 -12.94 2.40
C ARG A 108 18.36 -14.36 2.68
N LYS A 109 17.05 -14.57 2.85
CA LYS A 109 16.48 -15.90 3.08
C LYS A 109 16.75 -16.83 1.90
N GLU A 110 16.59 -16.33 0.68
CA GLU A 110 16.84 -17.13 -0.52
C GLU A 110 18.33 -17.47 -0.69
N LEU A 111 19.23 -16.53 -0.37
CA LEU A 111 20.68 -16.79 -0.39
C LEU A 111 21.09 -17.82 0.67
N GLU A 112 20.49 -17.76 1.86
CA GLU A 112 20.70 -18.74 2.92
C GLU A 112 20.19 -20.13 2.52
N ASP A 113 18.97 -20.22 2.00
CA ASP A 113 18.38 -21.46 1.50
C ASP A 113 19.20 -22.10 0.37
N GLN A 114 19.69 -21.27 -0.57
CA GLN A 114 20.59 -21.71 -1.63
C GLN A 114 21.93 -22.26 -1.11
N ASN A 115 22.50 -21.61 -0.08
CA ASN A 115 23.75 -22.09 0.51
C ASN A 115 23.56 -23.40 1.29
N ASN A 116 22.41 -23.58 1.93
CA ASN A 116 22.08 -24.81 2.65
C ASN A 116 21.87 -26.00 1.71
N HIS A 117 21.37 -25.77 0.49
CA HIS A 117 21.11 -26.80 -0.52
C HIS A 117 22.17 -26.85 -1.62
N LYS A 118 23.37 -26.30 -1.37
CA LYS A 118 24.41 -26.12 -2.40
C LYS A 118 24.85 -27.43 -3.05
N GLU A 119 24.82 -28.53 -2.31
CA GLU A 119 25.20 -29.87 -2.79
C GLU A 119 24.16 -30.48 -3.76
N MET A 120 22.93 -29.97 -3.77
CA MET A 120 21.86 -30.41 -4.67
C MET A 120 21.83 -29.63 -6.00
N LEU A 121 22.73 -28.65 -6.17
CA LEU A 121 22.76 -27.80 -7.36
C LEU A 121 23.42 -28.51 -8.53
N ALA A 122 22.80 -28.41 -9.71
CA ALA A 122 23.38 -28.93 -10.94
C ALA A 122 24.67 -28.20 -11.32
N THR A 123 25.60 -28.91 -11.96
CA THR A 123 26.86 -28.34 -12.46
C THR A 123 26.59 -27.33 -13.59
N GLY A 124 27.19 -26.13 -13.52
CA GLY A 124 27.08 -25.09 -14.55
C GLY A 124 26.07 -23.97 -14.29
N VAL A 125 25.46 -23.93 -13.09
CA VAL A 125 24.40 -23.00 -12.71
C VAL A 125 24.95 -21.68 -12.09
N ASP A 126 26.27 -21.54 -11.97
CA ASP A 126 26.94 -20.43 -11.26
C ASP A 126 26.59 -19.03 -11.79
N SER A 127 26.19 -18.91 -13.05
CA SER A 127 25.80 -17.65 -13.67
C SER A 127 24.45 -17.12 -13.14
N ILE A 128 23.56 -18.00 -12.68
CA ILE A 128 22.22 -17.63 -12.19
C ILE A 128 22.10 -17.65 -10.66
N LEU A 129 23.13 -18.11 -9.94
CA LEU A 129 23.12 -18.14 -8.47
C LEU A 129 23.08 -16.74 -7.86
N LEU A 130 22.38 -16.62 -6.74
CA LEU A 130 22.28 -15.35 -6.03
C LEU A 130 23.60 -15.04 -5.33
N LYS A 131 24.17 -13.88 -5.65
CA LYS A 131 25.43 -13.41 -5.09
C LYS A 131 25.19 -12.40 -3.97
N ASN A 132 26.12 -12.32 -3.02
CA ASN A 132 26.04 -11.41 -1.87
C ASN A 132 25.81 -9.93 -2.28
N HIS A 133 26.36 -9.49 -3.41
CA HIS A 133 26.16 -8.12 -3.86
C HIS A 133 24.71 -7.83 -4.30
N HIS A 134 23.94 -8.84 -4.76
CA HIS A 134 22.53 -8.68 -5.10
C HIS A 134 21.69 -8.29 -3.88
N VAL A 135 22.02 -8.80 -2.69
CA VAL A 135 21.32 -8.49 -1.43
C VAL A 135 21.36 -6.99 -1.09
N ASN A 136 22.35 -6.26 -1.59
CA ASN A 136 22.46 -4.81 -1.39
C ASN A 136 21.97 -4.00 -2.60
N ASN A 137 22.27 -4.47 -3.81
CA ASN A 137 21.98 -3.71 -5.04
C ASN A 137 20.51 -3.83 -5.47
N VAL A 138 19.91 -5.01 -5.38
CA VAL A 138 18.52 -5.24 -5.83
C VAL A 138 17.50 -4.47 -4.97
N PRO A 139 17.58 -4.46 -3.62
CA PRO A 139 16.67 -3.64 -2.82
C PRO A 139 16.81 -2.15 -3.13
N MET A 140 18.04 -1.69 -3.39
CA MET A 140 18.31 -0.30 -3.78
C MET A 140 17.68 0.03 -5.15
N LEU A 141 17.76 -0.90 -6.10
CA LEU A 141 17.11 -0.79 -7.40
C LEU A 141 15.59 -0.70 -7.25
N ILE A 142 14.98 -1.61 -6.46
CA ILE A 142 13.54 -1.62 -6.20
C ILE A 142 13.09 -0.30 -5.57
N ALA A 143 13.82 0.21 -4.57
CA ALA A 143 13.51 1.50 -3.95
C ALA A 143 13.56 2.65 -4.96
N THR A 144 14.60 2.67 -5.82
CA THR A 144 14.77 3.69 -6.87
C THR A 144 13.64 3.62 -7.89
N VAL A 145 13.36 2.41 -8.40
CA VAL A 145 12.33 2.18 -9.41
C VAL A 145 10.96 2.57 -8.87
N TYR A 146 10.63 2.21 -7.62
CA TYR A 146 9.34 2.57 -7.03
C TYR A 146 9.21 4.07 -6.83
N ILE A 147 10.15 4.73 -6.14
CA ILE A 147 9.99 6.15 -5.79
C ILE A 147 10.09 7.08 -7.00
N LEU A 148 10.80 6.67 -8.05
CA LEU A 148 10.89 7.40 -9.32
C LEU A 148 9.90 6.89 -10.38
N ASN A 149 9.01 5.95 -10.03
CA ASN A 149 8.00 5.46 -10.95
C ASN A 149 7.04 6.62 -11.30
N PRO A 150 6.87 6.97 -12.59
CA PRO A 150 5.99 8.06 -13.01
C PRO A 150 4.57 7.88 -12.49
N PHE A 151 4.06 6.65 -12.38
CA PHE A 151 2.72 6.38 -11.86
C PHE A 151 2.59 6.71 -10.36
N THR A 152 3.59 6.37 -9.54
CA THR A 152 3.59 6.72 -8.11
C THR A 152 3.68 8.23 -7.91
N ILE A 153 4.51 8.91 -8.71
CA ILE A 153 4.64 10.37 -8.67
C ILE A 153 3.29 11.02 -9.04
N VAL A 154 2.68 10.57 -10.12
CA VAL A 154 1.41 11.10 -10.63
C VAL A 154 0.25 10.85 -9.66
N THR A 155 0.15 9.66 -9.06
CA THR A 155 -0.87 9.35 -8.04
C THR A 155 -0.67 10.17 -6.76
N CYS A 156 0.56 10.41 -6.33
CA CYS A 156 0.86 11.32 -5.21
C CYS A 156 0.49 12.79 -5.54
N VAL A 157 0.88 13.29 -6.71
CA VAL A 157 0.65 14.69 -7.12
C VAL A 157 -0.84 14.98 -7.33
N SER A 158 -1.61 13.98 -7.77
CA SER A 158 -3.07 14.05 -7.89
C SER A 158 -3.83 13.77 -6.59
N GLN A 159 -3.12 13.44 -5.49
CA GLN A 159 -3.72 13.08 -4.21
C GLN A 159 -4.70 11.89 -4.33
N SER A 160 -4.38 10.94 -5.20
CA SER A 160 -5.20 9.75 -5.44
C SER A 160 -5.01 8.73 -4.32
N SER A 161 -6.10 8.24 -3.73
CA SER A 161 -6.07 7.26 -2.62
C SER A 161 -5.36 5.95 -2.98
N VAL A 162 -5.09 5.70 -4.27
CA VAL A 162 -4.21 4.64 -4.78
C VAL A 162 -2.87 4.58 -4.04
N ALA A 163 -2.32 5.73 -3.60
CA ALA A 163 -1.09 5.77 -2.81
C ALA A 163 -1.19 4.97 -1.49
N PHE A 164 -2.37 4.96 -0.83
CA PHE A 164 -2.62 4.19 0.38
C PHE A 164 -2.72 2.70 0.09
N ASN A 165 -3.40 2.31 -0.99
CA ASN A 165 -3.46 0.90 -1.38
C ASN A 165 -2.06 0.35 -1.72
N ASN A 166 -1.25 1.12 -2.45
CA ASN A 166 0.15 0.78 -2.73
C ASN A 166 0.97 0.64 -1.44
N LEU A 167 0.78 1.53 -0.47
CA LEU A 167 1.39 1.44 0.85
C LEU A 167 1.00 0.16 1.59
N PHE A 168 -0.30 -0.16 1.65
CA PHE A 168 -0.78 -1.36 2.34
C PHE A 168 -0.23 -2.63 1.68
N LEU A 169 -0.17 -2.71 0.35
CA LEU A 169 0.43 -3.83 -0.38
C LEU A 169 1.95 -3.94 -0.14
N ALA A 170 2.67 -2.81 -0.10
CA ALA A 170 4.09 -2.78 0.21
C ALA A 170 4.37 -3.26 1.65
N LEU A 171 3.55 -2.86 2.62
CA LEU A 171 3.65 -3.32 4.00
C LEU A 171 3.26 -4.80 4.13
N PHE A 172 2.21 -5.24 3.44
CA PHE A 172 1.80 -6.64 3.35
C PHE A 172 2.97 -7.52 2.90
N THR A 173 3.61 -7.21 1.77
CA THR A 173 4.74 -7.99 1.24
C THR A 173 5.94 -7.99 2.19
N SER A 174 6.26 -6.85 2.80
CA SER A 174 7.33 -6.74 3.80
C SER A 174 7.09 -7.63 5.02
N GLN A 175 5.89 -7.60 5.59
CA GLN A 175 5.51 -8.43 6.74
C GLN A 175 5.36 -9.91 6.37
N LEU A 176 4.93 -10.20 5.14
CA LEU A 176 4.77 -11.55 4.61
C LEU A 176 6.08 -12.33 4.71
N VAL A 177 7.19 -11.72 4.27
CA VAL A 177 8.52 -12.34 4.37
C VAL A 177 9.02 -12.38 5.80
N ALA A 178 8.61 -11.46 6.67
CA ALA A 178 8.92 -11.50 8.09
C ALA A 178 8.23 -12.68 8.83
N GLY A 179 7.17 -13.27 8.27
CA GLY A 179 6.46 -14.41 8.85
C GLY A 179 5.53 -14.05 10.01
N ASN A 180 5.09 -12.79 10.10
CA ASN A 180 4.13 -12.35 11.11
C ASN A 180 2.70 -12.37 10.55
N ILE A 181 1.96 -13.45 10.83
CA ILE A 181 0.59 -13.66 10.35
C ILE A 181 -0.32 -12.49 10.71
N LEU A 182 -0.23 -11.94 11.92
CA LEU A 182 -1.15 -10.91 12.40
C LEU A 182 -0.98 -9.60 11.62
N THR A 183 0.25 -9.13 11.44
CA THR A 183 0.53 -7.88 10.71
C THR A 183 0.38 -8.06 9.20
N THR A 184 0.74 -9.22 8.65
CA THR A 184 0.50 -9.54 7.24
C THR A 184 -1.00 -9.50 6.92
N THR A 185 -1.83 -10.17 7.72
CA THR A 185 -3.29 -10.20 7.50
C THR A 185 -3.95 -8.84 7.76
N LEU A 186 -3.42 -8.02 8.67
CA LEU A 186 -3.87 -6.64 8.87
C LEU A 186 -3.69 -5.81 7.60
N PHE A 187 -2.48 -5.76 7.04
CA PHE A 187 -2.22 -4.97 5.85
C PHE A 187 -2.94 -5.50 4.61
N LEU A 188 -3.13 -6.82 4.52
CA LEU A 188 -3.96 -7.41 3.48
C LEU A 188 -5.43 -7.01 3.63
N ALA A 189 -5.97 -7.01 4.85
CA ALA A 189 -7.34 -6.58 5.14
C ALA A 189 -7.53 -5.09 4.81
N LEU A 190 -6.58 -4.22 5.19
CA LEU A 190 -6.61 -2.80 4.83
C LEU A 190 -6.60 -2.59 3.30
N ALA A 191 -5.74 -3.30 2.57
CA ALA A 191 -5.72 -3.23 1.10
C ALA A 191 -7.04 -3.74 0.47
N THR A 192 -7.60 -4.82 1.03
CA THR A 192 -8.86 -5.43 0.57
C THR A 192 -10.07 -4.54 0.89
N TYR A 193 -10.00 -3.80 1.99
CA TYR A 193 -11.02 -2.84 2.39
C TYR A 193 -11.00 -1.59 1.49
N GLU A 194 -9.82 -1.14 1.05
CA GLU A 194 -9.73 -0.04 0.08
C GLU A 194 -10.21 -0.43 -1.32
N THR A 195 -9.85 -1.62 -1.77
CA THR A 195 -10.23 -2.18 -3.07
C THR A 195 -10.43 -3.67 -2.90
N PHE A 196 -11.49 -4.28 -3.43
CA PHE A 196 -11.76 -5.71 -3.17
C PHE A 196 -10.70 -6.68 -3.73
N TYR A 197 -10.03 -6.29 -4.82
CA TYR A 197 -9.16 -7.17 -5.61
C TYR A 197 -7.98 -7.85 -4.86
N PRO A 198 -7.28 -7.23 -3.90
CA PRO A 198 -6.20 -7.85 -3.13
C PRO A 198 -6.61 -9.11 -2.36
N ILE A 199 -7.90 -9.42 -2.19
CA ILE A 199 -8.37 -10.62 -1.48
C ILE A 199 -7.71 -11.91 -2.00
N GLN A 200 -7.41 -11.98 -3.31
CA GLN A 200 -6.74 -13.15 -3.92
C GLN A 200 -5.33 -13.41 -3.36
N LEU A 201 -4.67 -12.39 -2.77
CA LEU A 201 -3.36 -12.52 -2.16
C LEU A 201 -3.41 -13.31 -0.85
N ILE A 202 -4.59 -13.67 -0.34
CA ILE A 202 -4.72 -14.58 0.79
C ILE A 202 -4.09 -15.95 0.48
N THR A 203 -4.19 -16.41 -0.76
CA THR A 203 -3.54 -17.66 -1.21
C THR A 203 -2.03 -17.53 -1.11
N VAL A 204 -1.47 -16.41 -1.60
CA VAL A 204 -0.03 -16.11 -1.49
C VAL A 204 0.39 -16.02 -0.02
N ALA A 205 -0.43 -15.39 0.82
CA ALA A 205 -0.19 -15.28 2.25
C ALA A 205 -0.06 -16.66 2.91
N VAL A 206 -1.01 -17.56 2.64
CA VAL A 206 -1.01 -18.93 3.18
C VAL A 206 0.22 -19.72 2.71
N LEU A 207 0.55 -19.68 1.42
CA LEU A 207 1.69 -20.41 0.85
C LEU A 207 3.02 -19.94 1.45
N CYS A 208 3.23 -18.63 1.51
CA CYS A 208 4.46 -18.07 2.09
C CYS A 208 4.56 -18.33 3.60
N MET A 209 3.46 -18.28 4.34
CA MET A 209 3.46 -18.60 5.78
C MET A 209 3.78 -20.07 6.04
N HIS A 210 3.35 -20.96 5.15
CA HIS A 210 3.75 -22.36 5.19
C HIS A 210 5.27 -22.51 4.95
N LYS A 211 5.82 -21.84 3.92
CA LYS A 211 7.27 -21.86 3.61
C LYS A 211 8.13 -21.29 4.75
N TYR A 212 7.75 -20.15 5.33
CA TYR A 212 8.65 -19.39 6.21
C TYR A 212 8.52 -19.71 7.71
N LYS A 213 7.46 -20.37 8.15
CA LYS A 213 7.19 -20.57 9.60
C LYS A 213 6.78 -21.99 9.97
N GLU A 214 6.69 -22.91 9.00
CA GLU A 214 6.28 -24.31 9.16
C GLU A 214 5.21 -24.53 10.25
N THR A 215 4.19 -23.67 10.25
CA THR A 215 3.20 -23.69 11.34
C THR A 215 2.06 -24.63 10.97
N SER A 216 1.84 -25.67 11.78
CA SER A 216 0.62 -26.49 11.68
C SER A 216 -0.62 -25.58 11.83
N GLY A 217 -1.51 -25.63 10.83
CA GLY A 217 -2.69 -24.77 10.77
C GLY A 217 -2.44 -23.33 10.29
N ALA A 218 -1.35 -23.05 9.55
CA ALA A 218 -1.09 -21.73 8.95
C ALA A 218 -2.27 -21.21 8.11
N LEU A 219 -2.95 -22.10 7.37
CA LEU A 219 -4.16 -21.78 6.62
C LEU A 219 -5.26 -21.23 7.54
N ILE A 220 -5.64 -22.00 8.56
CA ILE A 220 -6.73 -21.63 9.49
C ILE A 220 -6.39 -20.34 10.21
N LYS A 221 -5.16 -20.20 10.72
CA LYS A 221 -4.71 -18.98 11.42
C LYS A 221 -4.76 -17.76 10.51
N THR A 222 -4.33 -17.89 9.26
CA THR A 222 -4.34 -16.77 8.30
C THR A 222 -5.77 -16.35 7.96
N LEU A 223 -6.67 -17.31 7.71
CA LEU A 223 -8.09 -17.04 7.44
C LEU A 223 -8.79 -16.40 8.65
N VAL A 224 -8.56 -16.93 9.85
CA VAL A 224 -9.17 -16.39 11.08
C VAL A 224 -8.67 -14.97 11.37
N CYS A 225 -7.36 -14.70 11.28
CA CYS A 225 -6.84 -13.36 11.50
C CYS A 225 -7.33 -12.37 10.43
N PHE A 226 -7.38 -12.78 9.17
CA PHE A 226 -7.89 -11.93 8.09
C PHE A 226 -9.37 -11.58 8.28
N THR A 227 -10.21 -12.59 8.54
CA THR A 227 -11.64 -12.38 8.80
C THR A 227 -11.88 -11.52 10.03
N MET A 228 -11.11 -11.72 11.10
CA MET A 228 -11.14 -10.87 12.30
C MET A 228 -10.84 -9.40 11.96
N TRP A 229 -9.80 -9.11 11.16
CA TRP A 229 -9.51 -7.74 10.74
C TRP A 229 -10.60 -7.13 9.86
N MET A 230 -11.16 -7.90 8.91
CA MET A 230 -12.27 -7.41 8.09
C MET A 230 -13.50 -7.08 8.93
N VAL A 231 -13.85 -7.92 9.91
CA VAL A 231 -14.95 -7.65 10.85
C VAL A 231 -14.68 -6.39 11.67
N VAL A 232 -13.45 -6.18 12.13
CA VAL A 232 -13.06 -4.95 12.85
C VAL A 232 -13.21 -3.73 11.93
N LEU A 233 -12.72 -3.77 10.70
CA LEU A 233 -12.80 -2.64 9.76
C LEU A 233 -14.26 -2.29 9.43
N PHE A 234 -15.07 -3.29 9.07
CA PHE A 234 -16.49 -3.06 8.81
C PHE A 234 -17.26 -2.61 10.06
N GLY A 235 -16.93 -3.16 11.24
CA GLY A 235 -17.52 -2.75 12.50
C GLY A 235 -17.23 -1.28 12.83
N VAL A 236 -15.99 -0.83 12.65
CA VAL A 236 -15.62 0.59 12.87
C VAL A 236 -16.29 1.49 11.84
N SER A 237 -16.36 1.08 10.57
CA SER A 237 -17.08 1.82 9.53
C SER A 237 -18.57 1.98 9.88
N TYR A 238 -19.22 0.89 10.30
CA TYR A 238 -20.62 0.91 10.72
C TYR A 238 -20.87 1.84 11.92
N LEU A 239 -19.99 1.84 12.91
CA LEU A 239 -20.10 2.73 14.07
C LEU A 239 -19.95 4.21 13.70
N GLN A 240 -19.25 4.53 12.61
CA GLN A 240 -19.07 5.91 12.15
C GLN A 240 -20.25 6.42 11.32
N GLU A 241 -20.78 5.61 10.39
CA GLU A 241 -21.84 6.05 9.47
C GLU A 241 -23.26 5.70 9.96
N GLY A 242 -23.41 4.71 10.83
CA GLY A 242 -24.73 4.26 11.31
C GLY A 242 -25.60 3.55 10.27
N ALA A 243 -25.08 3.33 9.06
CA ALA A 243 -25.76 2.67 7.94
C ALA A 243 -24.89 1.54 7.35
N LEU A 244 -25.54 0.52 6.79
CA LEU A 244 -24.85 -0.59 6.10
C LEU A 244 -24.41 -0.22 4.68
N ASP A 245 -24.91 0.89 4.13
CA ASP A 245 -24.60 1.34 2.77
C ASP A 245 -23.09 1.64 2.62
N SER A 246 -22.42 2.00 3.72
CA SER A 246 -20.97 2.17 3.83
C SER A 246 -20.15 0.93 3.46
N ILE A 247 -20.73 -0.26 3.67
CA ILE A 247 -20.08 -1.56 3.45
C ILE A 247 -20.17 -1.98 1.98
N PHE A 248 -21.17 -1.48 1.25
CA PHE A 248 -21.45 -1.85 -0.14
C PHE A 248 -21.10 -0.75 -1.15
N ALA A 249 -20.58 0.38 -0.69
CA ALA A 249 -20.12 1.46 -1.56
C ALA A 249 -18.77 1.15 -2.27
N HIS A 250 -18.14 0.01 -1.97
CA HIS A 250 -16.85 -0.46 -2.49
C HIS A 250 -16.92 -1.18 -3.84
#